data_AF-A0A238L763-F1
#
_entry.id   AF-A0A238L763-F1
#
_cell.length_a   1.000
_cell.length_b   1.000
_cell.length_c   1.000
_cell.angle_alpha   90.00
_cell.angle_beta   90.00
_cell.angle_gamma   90.00
#
_symmetry.space_group_name_H-M   'P 1'
#
loop_
_entity.id
_entity.type
_entity.pdbx_description
1 polymer ?
#
loop_
_entity_poly.entity_id
_entity_poly.type
_entity_poly.pdbx_seq_one_letter_code
_entity_poly.pdbx_strand_id
1 'polypeptide(L)'
;MGKPLIVRSAYRSPEHNRAVGGATHSKHLDGAAFDIAMANHDPAAFEAAAREVGFLGFGFYPRSGFIHVDLGPARQWGERFPVRETAFAAETPPAREALADSRTMKGGGAAGVATLGAAGVEVAQSVLAETQTAVLPLVPYLDTLRWVFIVVALGGIAVTIYARLDDWKRGRR
;
A
#
# COMPACT_ATOMS: atom_id res chain seq x y z
N MET A 1 27.04 -2.68 -1.48
CA MET A 1 25.76 -2.70 -0.74
C MET A 1 24.92 -3.87 -1.24
N GLY A 2 24.85 -4.99 -0.52
CA GLY A 2 24.24 -6.25 -1.00
C GLY A 2 22.71 -6.29 -1.00
N LYS A 3 22.03 -5.14 -1.06
CA LYS A 3 20.56 -5.01 -1.01
C LYS A 3 20.05 -4.18 -2.19
N PRO A 4 18.84 -4.43 -2.70
CA PRO A 4 18.28 -3.63 -3.80
C PRO A 4 18.12 -2.15 -3.45
N LEU A 5 18.34 -1.25 -4.41
CA LEU A 5 17.99 0.17 -4.27
C LEU A 5 16.50 0.37 -4.57
N ILE A 6 15.81 1.13 -3.73
CA ILE A 6 14.41 1.50 -3.96
C ILE A 6 14.39 2.92 -4.53
N VAL A 7 14.20 3.03 -5.84
CA VAL A 7 14.11 4.32 -6.55
C VAL A 7 12.68 4.86 -6.42
N ARG A 8 12.54 6.07 -5.88
CA ARG A 8 11.25 6.75 -5.75
C ARG A 8 10.97 7.74 -6.87
N SER A 9 12.01 8.37 -7.37
CA SER A 9 11.92 9.30 -8.49
C SER A 9 13.23 9.28 -9.29
N ALA A 10 13.13 9.54 -10.58
CA ALA A 10 14.24 9.67 -11.52
C ALA A 10 13.94 10.84 -12.46
N TYR A 11 13.77 10.62 -13.76
CA TYR A 11 13.27 11.69 -14.63
C TYR A 11 11.90 12.24 -14.18
N ARG A 12 11.72 13.56 -14.26
CA ARG A 12 10.44 14.24 -14.04
C ARG A 12 10.14 15.11 -15.26
N SER A 13 8.89 15.07 -15.74
CA SER A 13 8.44 16.05 -16.74
C SER A 13 8.39 17.46 -16.12
N PRO A 14 8.45 18.53 -16.92
CA PRO A 14 8.29 19.90 -16.42
C PRO A 14 6.99 20.10 -15.62
N GLU A 15 5.89 19.52 -16.07
CA GLU A 15 4.57 19.58 -15.42
C GLU A 15 4.63 18.92 -14.05
N HIS A 16 5.15 17.69 -13.99
CA HIS A 16 5.25 16.95 -12.73
C HIS A 16 6.22 17.64 -11.77
N ASN A 17 7.37 18.13 -12.25
CA ASN A 17 8.33 18.87 -11.43
C ASN A 17 7.69 20.12 -10.82
N ARG A 18 6.91 20.90 -11.58
CA ARG A 18 6.14 22.03 -11.03
C ARG A 18 5.09 21.59 -10.00
N ALA A 19 4.34 20.53 -10.30
CA ALA A 19 3.26 20.05 -9.43
C ALA A 19 3.76 19.62 -8.04
N VAL A 20 4.99 19.11 -7.96
CA VAL A 20 5.61 18.69 -6.68
C VAL A 20 6.50 19.78 -6.06
N GLY A 21 6.46 21.02 -6.58
CA GLY A 21 7.26 22.13 -6.07
C GLY A 21 8.77 21.98 -6.31
N GLY A 22 9.16 21.23 -7.34
CA GLY A 22 10.55 21.03 -7.72
C GLY A 22 11.21 22.31 -8.25
N ALA A 23 12.53 22.41 -8.07
CA ALA A 23 13.31 23.56 -8.54
C ALA A 23 13.25 23.71 -10.07
N THR A 24 13.30 24.96 -10.56
CA THR A 24 13.25 25.30 -11.99
C THR A 24 14.36 24.64 -12.80
N HIS A 25 15.54 24.47 -12.20
CA HIS A 25 16.71 23.81 -12.80
C HIS A 25 17.02 22.47 -12.11
N SER A 26 15.98 21.73 -11.73
CA SER A 26 16.10 20.40 -11.13
C SER A 26 16.76 19.41 -12.08
N LYS A 27 17.72 18.62 -11.58
CA LYS A 27 18.39 17.57 -12.35
C LYS A 27 17.51 16.37 -12.70
N HIS A 28 16.33 16.28 -12.10
CA HIS A 28 15.32 15.33 -12.56
C HIS A 28 14.76 15.69 -13.95
N LEU A 29 14.74 16.97 -14.32
CA LEU A 29 14.31 17.39 -15.67
C LEU A 29 15.28 16.92 -16.75
N ASP A 30 16.55 16.71 -16.37
CA ASP A 30 17.61 16.24 -17.26
C ASP A 30 17.76 14.71 -17.24
N GLY A 31 16.96 14.00 -16.41
CA GLY A 31 17.16 12.56 -16.16
C GLY A 31 18.46 12.22 -15.43
N ALA A 32 19.10 13.22 -14.81
CA ALA A 32 20.42 13.13 -14.19
C ALA A 32 20.36 13.14 -12.66
N ALA A 33 19.22 12.73 -12.09
CA ALA A 33 18.98 12.68 -10.64
C ALA A 33 18.11 11.48 -10.25
N PHE A 34 18.33 11.00 -9.02
CA PHE A 34 17.55 9.92 -8.41
C PHE A 34 17.22 10.25 -6.96
N ASP A 35 15.98 9.96 -6.56
CA ASP A 35 15.56 9.96 -5.16
C ASP A 35 15.52 8.50 -4.67
N ILE A 36 16.43 8.11 -3.79
CA ILE A 36 16.58 6.73 -3.31
C ILE A 36 16.07 6.61 -1.88
N ALA A 37 15.14 5.68 -1.64
CA ALA A 37 14.63 5.44 -0.29
C ALA A 37 15.69 4.77 0.61
N MET A 38 15.82 5.30 1.82
CA MET A 38 16.70 4.78 2.87
C MET A 38 15.96 3.77 3.77
N ALA A 39 14.96 3.05 3.24
CA ALA A 39 14.18 2.09 4.03
C ALA A 39 15.00 0.84 4.37
N ASN A 40 15.87 0.42 3.45
CA ASN A 40 16.65 -0.81 3.55
C ASN A 40 18.18 -0.59 3.51
N HIS A 41 18.62 0.68 3.45
CA HIS A 41 20.03 1.06 3.47
C HIS A 41 20.37 1.98 4.64
N ASP A 42 21.59 1.82 5.14
CA ASP A 42 22.18 2.81 6.03
C ASP A 42 22.48 4.09 5.24
N PRO A 43 21.97 5.27 5.66
CA PRO A 43 22.15 6.52 4.93
C PRO A 43 23.61 6.92 4.73
N ALA A 44 24.48 6.68 5.71
CA ALA A 44 25.89 7.06 5.64
C ALA A 44 26.66 6.14 4.67
N ALA A 45 26.41 4.83 4.72
CA ALA A 45 26.97 3.88 3.78
C ALA A 45 26.49 4.14 2.34
N PHE A 46 25.21 4.49 2.16
CA PHE A 46 24.68 4.87 0.85
C PHE A 46 25.35 6.14 0.32
N GLU A 47 25.46 7.19 1.14
CA GLU A 47 26.13 8.43 0.73
C GLU A 47 27.58 8.19 0.32
N ALA A 48 28.34 7.42 1.11
CA ALA A 48 29.73 7.09 0.79
C ALA A 48 29.85 6.37 -0.56
N ALA A 49 29.01 5.34 -0.78
CA ALA A 49 28.99 4.60 -2.04
C ALA A 49 28.57 5.48 -3.23
N ALA A 50 27.58 6.37 -3.04
CA ALA A 50 27.13 7.29 -4.09
C ALA A 50 28.22 8.30 -4.48
N ARG A 51 29.00 8.79 -3.52
CA ARG A 51 30.17 9.65 -3.78
C ARG A 51 31.26 8.92 -4.53
N GLU A 52 31.54 7.67 -4.15
CA GLU A 52 32.56 6.83 -4.80
C GLU A 52 32.27 6.61 -6.30
N VAL A 53 30.99 6.48 -6.67
CA VAL A 53 30.57 6.30 -8.07
C VAL A 53 30.35 7.62 -8.83
N GLY A 54 30.65 8.77 -8.23
CA GLY A 54 30.73 10.06 -8.93
C GLY A 54 29.51 10.98 -8.80
N PHE A 55 28.54 10.70 -7.93
CA PHE A 55 27.49 11.68 -7.62
C PHE A 55 28.06 12.86 -6.81
N LEU A 56 27.60 14.07 -7.12
CA LEU A 56 28.13 15.32 -6.55
C LEU A 56 27.07 16.15 -5.83
N GLY A 57 25.81 16.12 -6.31
CA GLY A 57 24.68 16.77 -5.64
C GLY A 57 23.98 15.84 -4.67
N PHE A 58 23.76 16.30 -3.44
CA PHE A 58 23.11 15.52 -2.38
C PHE A 58 22.02 16.30 -1.65
N GLY A 59 20.79 15.80 -1.67
CA GLY A 59 19.68 16.30 -0.86
C GLY A 59 19.25 15.28 0.19
N PHE A 60 19.20 15.67 1.46
CA PHE A 60 18.86 14.76 2.55
C PHE A 60 17.47 15.03 3.11
N TYR A 61 16.58 14.04 3.02
CA TYR A 61 15.17 14.17 3.42
C TYR A 61 14.78 13.07 4.41
N PRO A 62 15.25 13.12 5.68
CA PRO A 62 15.00 12.07 6.68
C PRO A 62 13.52 11.91 7.01
N ARG A 63 12.77 13.02 7.11
CA ARG A 63 11.31 12.98 7.33
C ARG A 63 10.56 12.27 6.21
N SER A 64 11.02 12.42 4.98
CA SER A 64 10.45 11.71 3.82
C SER A 64 11.12 10.37 3.57
N GLY A 65 12.26 10.07 4.21
CA GLY A 65 13.00 8.82 4.16
C GLY A 65 13.89 8.58 2.93
N PHE A 66 14.30 9.60 2.18
CA PHE A 66 15.18 9.43 0.99
C PHE A 66 16.40 10.34 1.00
N ILE A 67 17.39 9.91 0.22
CA ILE A 67 18.48 10.77 -0.24
C ILE A 67 18.29 11.00 -1.74
N HIS A 68 18.32 12.28 -2.12
CA HIS A 68 18.45 12.74 -3.50
C HIS A 68 19.92 12.73 -3.89
N VAL A 69 20.24 12.18 -5.05
CA VAL A 69 21.57 12.22 -5.66
C VAL A 69 21.48 12.71 -7.10
N ASP A 70 22.44 13.54 -7.53
CA ASP A 70 22.49 14.04 -8.91
C ASP A 70 23.91 14.36 -9.42
N LEU A 71 24.02 14.48 -10.75
CA LEU A 71 25.28 14.74 -11.48
C LEU A 71 25.57 16.24 -11.71
N GLY A 72 24.85 17.14 -11.04
CA GLY A 72 25.11 18.58 -11.09
C GLY A 72 26.36 18.99 -10.29
N PRO A 73 26.59 20.30 -10.10
CA PRO A 73 27.71 20.79 -9.29
C PRO A 73 27.67 20.25 -7.86
N ALA A 74 28.86 20.11 -7.25
CA ALA A 74 29.02 19.66 -5.88
C ALA A 74 28.26 20.58 -4.92
N ARG A 75 27.23 20.03 -4.26
CA ARG A 75 26.38 20.77 -3.34
C ARG A 75 25.63 19.81 -2.42
N GLN A 76 25.25 20.32 -1.26
CA GLN A 76 24.45 19.57 -0.29
C GLN A 76 23.36 20.44 0.32
N TRP A 77 22.19 19.87 0.57
CA TRP A 77 21.06 20.57 1.22
C TRP A 77 20.17 19.61 2.01
N GLY A 78 19.28 20.17 2.84
CA GLY A 78 18.39 19.39 3.71
C GLY A 78 19.01 19.04 5.05
N GLU A 79 18.47 18.00 5.69
CA GLU A 79 18.83 17.60 7.06
C GLU A 79 19.52 16.24 7.05
N ARG A 80 20.58 16.07 7.84
CA ARG A 80 21.26 14.78 7.95
C ARG A 80 20.33 13.73 8.55
N PHE A 81 20.45 12.49 8.06
CA PHE A 81 19.79 11.37 8.69
C PHE A 81 20.37 11.13 10.10
N PRO A 82 19.53 10.79 11.09
CA PRO A 82 20.04 10.35 12.37
C PRO A 82 20.86 9.07 12.19
N VAL A 83 21.86 8.89 13.04
CA VAL A 83 22.65 7.65 13.08
C VAL A 83 21.70 6.50 13.40
N ARG A 84 21.83 5.39 12.67
CA ARG A 84 21.03 4.19 12.87
C ARG A 84 21.92 3.06 13.35
N GLU A 85 21.42 2.27 14.29
CA GLU A 85 22.08 1.04 14.74
C GLU A 85 22.04 -0.05 13.67
N THR A 86 21.01 -0.02 12.82
CA THR A 86 20.86 -0.98 11.71
C THR A 86 20.61 -0.25 10.40
N ALA A 87 20.94 -0.92 9.29
CA ALA A 87 20.71 -0.40 7.94
C ALA A 87 19.21 -0.34 7.55
N PHE A 88 18.28 -0.77 8.41
CA PHE A 88 16.85 -0.69 8.16
C PHE A 88 16.25 0.49 8.92
N ALA A 89 15.31 1.19 8.29
CA ALA A 89 14.49 2.15 9.02
C ALA A 89 13.67 1.41 10.07
N ALA A 90 13.54 1.99 11.27
CA ALA A 90 12.60 1.47 12.26
C ALA A 90 11.21 1.44 11.63
N GLU A 91 10.53 0.29 11.71
CA GLU A 91 9.16 0.18 11.25
C GLU A 91 8.30 1.08 12.13
N THR A 92 7.73 2.13 11.54
CA THR A 92 6.69 2.91 12.22
C THR A 92 5.52 1.96 12.42
N PRO A 93 5.11 1.66 13.67
CA PRO A 93 3.93 0.85 13.90
C PRO A 93 2.79 1.49 13.09
N PRO A 94 2.03 0.71 12.30
CA PRO A 94 0.89 1.26 11.60
C PRO A 94 0.08 2.03 12.63
N ALA A 95 -0.24 3.30 12.33
CA ALA A 95 -1.18 4.05 13.15
C ALA A 95 -2.37 3.13 13.31
N ARG A 96 -2.66 2.67 14.55
CA ARG A 96 -3.74 1.71 14.81
C ARG A 96 -4.94 2.29 14.09
N GLU A 97 -5.33 1.69 12.97
CA GLU A 97 -6.57 2.08 12.34
C GLU A 97 -7.61 1.90 13.43
N ALA A 98 -8.37 2.95 13.73
CA ALA A 98 -9.57 2.82 14.51
C ALA A 98 -10.52 1.98 13.65
N LEU A 99 -10.30 0.65 13.62
CA LEU A 99 -11.07 -0.31 12.84
C LEU A 99 -12.56 -0.20 13.20
N ALA A 100 -12.85 0.24 14.42
CA ALA A 100 -14.17 0.62 14.91
C ALA A 100 -14.86 1.76 14.12
N ASP A 101 -14.10 2.67 13.51
CA ASP A 101 -14.62 3.80 12.71
C ASP A 101 -14.72 3.45 11.22
N SER A 102 -14.19 2.31 10.80
CA SER A 102 -14.30 1.85 9.42
C SER A 102 -15.73 1.41 9.11
N ARG A 103 -16.40 2.16 8.23
CA ARG A 103 -17.77 1.85 7.76
C ARG A 103 -17.86 0.48 7.06
N THR A 104 -16.73 -0.03 6.58
CA THR A 104 -16.56 -1.34 5.93
C THR A 104 -16.70 -2.52 6.91
N MET A 105 -16.52 -2.32 8.22
CA MET A 105 -16.56 -3.38 9.24
C MET A 105 -17.85 -3.41 10.07
N LYS A 106 -18.87 -2.60 9.76
CA LYS A 106 -20.14 -2.61 10.51
C LYS A 106 -20.93 -3.92 10.41
N GLY A 107 -20.55 -4.85 9.53
CA GLY A 107 -21.13 -6.20 9.43
C GLY A 107 -20.21 -7.35 9.86
N GLY A 108 -18.95 -7.07 10.19
CA GLY A 108 -17.93 -8.08 10.54
C GLY A 108 -17.45 -8.00 11.99
N GLY A 109 -18.15 -7.26 12.85
CA GLY A 109 -17.70 -6.92 14.20
C GLY A 109 -17.63 -8.10 15.18
N ALA A 110 -18.17 -9.27 14.84
CA ALA A 110 -18.20 -10.41 15.75
C ALA A 110 -16.84 -11.12 15.92
N ALA A 111 -15.94 -11.03 14.94
CA ALA A 111 -14.71 -11.83 14.94
C ALA A 111 -13.52 -11.17 15.67
N GLY A 112 -13.58 -9.86 15.96
CA GLY A 112 -12.40 -9.08 16.35
C GLY A 112 -12.23 -8.74 17.82
N VAL A 113 -13.22 -8.98 18.69
CA VAL A 113 -13.26 -8.35 20.04
C VAL A 113 -12.75 -9.25 21.18
N ALA A 114 -12.23 -10.45 20.89
CA ALA A 114 -11.84 -11.41 21.93
C ALA A 114 -10.44 -11.17 22.54
N THR A 115 -10.07 -9.93 22.87
CA THR A 115 -8.83 -9.65 23.65
C THR A 115 -9.10 -8.88 24.94
N LEU A 116 -9.20 -9.66 26.02
CA LEU A 116 -8.83 -9.38 27.43
C LEU A 116 -9.82 -8.63 28.34
N GLY A 117 -10.33 -9.34 29.37
CA GLY A 117 -11.03 -8.79 30.55
C GLY A 117 -12.50 -9.23 30.71
N ALA A 118 -13.09 -9.02 31.89
CA ALA A 118 -14.52 -9.33 32.17
C ALA A 118 -15.48 -8.63 31.17
N ALA A 119 -15.12 -7.42 30.72
CA ALA A 119 -15.82 -6.70 29.66
C ALA A 119 -15.78 -7.43 28.29
N GLY A 120 -14.75 -8.24 28.02
CA GLY A 120 -14.66 -9.05 26.81
C GLY A 120 -15.65 -10.23 26.80
N VAL A 121 -16.02 -10.76 27.97
CA VAL A 121 -17.02 -11.84 28.09
C VAL A 121 -18.42 -11.29 27.81
N GLU A 122 -18.75 -10.12 28.35
CA GLU A 122 -20.04 -9.47 28.11
C GLU A 122 -20.22 -9.08 26.64
N VAL A 123 -19.17 -8.55 26.01
CA VAL A 123 -19.20 -8.22 24.57
C VAL A 123 -19.28 -9.49 23.72
N ALA A 124 -18.60 -10.57 24.09
CA ALA A 124 -18.74 -11.85 23.38
C ALA A 124 -20.18 -12.41 23.49
N GLN A 125 -20.82 -12.27 24.65
CA GLN A 125 -22.20 -12.71 24.87
C GLN A 125 -23.21 -11.86 24.10
N SER A 126 -23.04 -10.53 24.07
CA SER A 126 -23.92 -9.64 23.31
C SER A 126 -23.83 -9.90 21.80
N VAL A 127 -22.60 -10.06 21.29
CA VAL A 127 -22.35 -10.44 19.89
C VAL A 127 -22.97 -11.78 19.56
N LEU A 128 -22.84 -12.78 20.43
CA LEU A 128 -23.42 -14.10 20.21
C LEU A 128 -24.95 -14.04 20.16
N ALA A 129 -25.57 -13.26 21.05
CA ALA A 129 -27.02 -13.07 21.08
C ALA A 129 -27.55 -12.33 19.84
N GLU A 130 -26.86 -11.26 19.41
CA GLU A 130 -27.18 -10.54 18.17
C GLU A 130 -27.02 -11.43 16.94
N THR A 131 -25.95 -12.24 16.90
CA THR A 131 -25.73 -13.17 15.78
C THR A 131 -26.80 -14.26 15.74
N GLN A 132 -27.18 -14.82 16.90
CA GLN A 132 -28.23 -15.84 16.97
C GLN A 132 -29.59 -15.28 16.53
N THR A 133 -29.97 -14.09 16.98
CA THR A 133 -31.24 -13.45 16.57
C THR A 133 -31.29 -13.11 15.09
N ALA A 134 -30.16 -12.75 14.48
CA ALA A 134 -30.07 -12.50 13.05
C ALA A 134 -30.05 -13.79 12.20
N VAL A 135 -29.39 -14.84 12.67
CA VAL A 135 -29.17 -16.07 11.90
C VAL A 135 -30.30 -17.08 12.03
N LEU A 136 -30.89 -17.26 13.23
CA LEU A 136 -31.92 -18.28 13.49
C LEU A 136 -33.13 -18.20 12.54
N PRO A 137 -33.69 -17.01 12.21
CA PRO A 137 -34.79 -16.91 11.26
C PRO A 137 -34.42 -17.34 9.83
N LEU A 138 -33.14 -17.30 9.48
CA LEU A 138 -32.63 -17.65 8.14
C LEU A 138 -32.32 -19.15 8.01
N VAL A 139 -32.12 -19.86 9.13
CA VAL A 139 -31.75 -21.29 9.15
C VAL A 139 -32.65 -22.15 8.25
N PRO A 140 -34.00 -22.03 8.27
CA PRO A 140 -34.86 -22.82 7.40
C PRO A 140 -34.67 -22.54 5.90
N TYR A 141 -34.14 -21.38 5.54
CA TYR A 141 -33.97 -20.93 4.16
C TYR A 141 -32.55 -21.11 3.64
N LEU A 142 -31.57 -21.46 4.49
CA LEU A 142 -30.16 -21.57 4.08
C LEU A 142 -29.96 -22.58 2.94
N ASP A 143 -30.67 -23.72 2.99
CA ASP A 143 -30.55 -24.75 1.96
C ASP A 143 -31.15 -24.28 0.62
N THR A 144 -32.31 -23.63 0.68
CA THR A 144 -32.97 -23.01 -0.48
C THR A 144 -32.10 -21.89 -1.07
N LEU A 145 -31.57 -21.00 -0.24
CA LEU A 145 -30.70 -19.91 -0.65
C LEU A 145 -29.41 -20.43 -1.29
N ARG A 146 -28.83 -21.51 -0.75
CA ARG A 146 -27.66 -22.18 -1.34
C ARG A 146 -27.95 -22.65 -2.75
N TRP A 147 -29.07 -23.35 -2.96
CA TRP A 147 -29.44 -23.85 -4.28
C TRP A 147 -29.79 -22.73 -5.26
N VAL A 148 -30.50 -21.70 -4.81
CA VAL A 148 -30.79 -20.50 -5.62
C VAL A 148 -29.49 -19.84 -6.09
N PHE A 149 -28.52 -19.67 -5.19
CA PHE A 149 -27.25 -19.05 -5.52
C PHE A 149 -26.47 -19.86 -6.55
N ILE A 150 -26.43 -21.19 -6.39
CA ILE A 150 -25.79 -22.12 -7.34
C ILE A 150 -26.45 -22.01 -8.73
N VAL A 151 -27.79 -22.02 -8.79
CA VAL A 151 -28.53 -21.93 -10.06
C VAL A 151 -28.28 -20.60 -10.77
N VAL A 152 -28.30 -19.48 -10.03
CA VAL A 152 -28.02 -18.15 -10.58
C VAL A 152 -26.59 -18.06 -11.11
N ALA A 153 -25.61 -18.56 -10.36
CA ALA A 153 -24.21 -18.56 -10.78
C ALA A 153 -23.99 -19.39 -12.05
N LEU A 154 -24.55 -20.60 -12.11
CA LEU A 154 -24.46 -21.47 -13.29
C LEU A 154 -25.18 -20.86 -14.51
N GLY A 155 -26.34 -20.22 -14.30
CA GLY A 155 -27.06 -19.49 -15.34
C GLY A 155 -26.23 -18.34 -15.92
N GLY A 156 -25.58 -17.55 -15.06
CA GLY A 156 -24.68 -16.47 -15.49
C GLY A 156 -23.52 -16.98 -16.34
N ILE A 157 -22.85 -18.05 -15.90
CA ILE A 157 -21.76 -18.70 -16.66
C ILE A 157 -22.27 -19.19 -18.03
N ALA A 158 -23.43 -19.85 -18.07
CA ALA A 158 -24.03 -20.34 -19.32
C ALA A 158 -24.34 -19.19 -20.29
N VAL A 159 -24.87 -18.07 -19.80
CA VAL A 159 -25.13 -16.87 -20.63
C VAL A 159 -23.83 -16.29 -21.18
N THR A 160 -22.77 -16.19 -20.37
CA THR A 160 -21.47 -15.69 -20.84
C THR A 160 -20.87 -16.59 -21.92
N ILE A 161 -20.95 -17.91 -21.74
CA ILE A 161 -20.49 -18.89 -22.74
C ILE A 161 -21.32 -18.76 -24.02
N TYR A 162 -22.65 -18.68 -23.91
CA TYR A 162 -23.54 -18.55 -25.06
C TYR A 162 -23.26 -17.27 -25.85
N ALA A 163 -23.18 -16.11 -25.17
CA ALA A 163 -22.87 -14.83 -25.81
C ALA A 163 -21.53 -14.88 -26.55
N ARG A 164 -20.51 -15.51 -25.96
CA ARG A 164 -19.20 -15.68 -26.59
C ARG A 164 -19.26 -16.55 -27.84
N LEU A 165 -20.04 -17.63 -27.81
CA LEU A 165 -20.24 -18.51 -28.96
C LEU A 165 -21.06 -17.86 -30.08
N ASP A 166 -22.08 -17.06 -29.73
CA ASP A 166 -22.91 -16.32 -30.68
C ASP A 166 -22.10 -15.24 -31.42
N ASP A 167 -21.28 -14.47 -30.70
CA ASP A 167 -20.38 -13.47 -31.32
C ASP A 167 -19.35 -14.11 -32.26
N TRP A 168 -18.83 -15.29 -31.90
CA TRP A 168 -17.94 -16.06 -32.78
C TRP A 168 -18.65 -16.50 -34.07
N LYS A 169 -19.88 -17.00 -33.97
CA LYS A 169 -20.69 -17.40 -35.14
C LYS A 169 -21.08 -16.23 -36.03
N ARG A 170 -21.26 -15.03 -35.45
CA ARG A 170 -21.65 -13.80 -36.16
C ARG A 170 -20.46 -12.99 -36.70
N GLY A 171 -19.22 -13.45 -36.50
CA GLY A 171 -18.03 -12.79 -37.04
C GLY A 171 -17.73 -11.42 -36.41
N ARG A 172 -18.33 -11.09 -35.27
CA ARG A 172 -18.10 -9.83 -34.55
C ARG A 172 -16.89 -10.04 -33.62
N ARG A 173 -15.74 -9.50 -34.02
CA ARG A 173 -14.55 -9.39 -33.16
C ARG A 173 -14.48 -8.01 -32.55
#